data_AF-A0A1Q9S306-F1
#
_entry.id   AF-A0A1Q9S306-F1
#
_cell.length_a   1.000
_cell.length_b   1.000
_cell.length_c   1.000
_cell.angle_alpha   90.00
_cell.angle_beta   90.00
_cell.angle_gamma   90.00
#
_symmetry.space_group_name_H-M   'P 1'
#
loop_
_entity.id
_entity.type
_entity.pdbx_description
1 polymer ?
#
loop_
_entity_poly.entity_id
_entity_poly.type
_entity_poly.pdbx_seq_one_letter_code
_entity_poly.pdbx_strand_id
1 'polypeptide(L)'
;MGSPDYAGLERLLRERNEIDWVMVANVMDDATAYGLPATEEGVIDYIVGLHEQGKIRVGIYVHGTSEGFVPWEEPILDLPVRLRAALVLTDSEDPLGPVMTVMFTFIDEDPPLA
;
A
#
# COMPACT_ATOMS: atom_id res chain seq x y z
N MET A 1 -11.58 3.85 -22.87
CA MET A 1 -10.40 4.17 -22.04
C MET A 1 -9.88 2.84 -21.55
N GLY A 2 -8.67 2.44 -21.96
CA GLY A 2 -8.09 1.16 -21.53
C GLY A 2 -7.77 1.24 -20.05
N SER A 3 -8.23 0.26 -19.27
CA SER A 3 -7.86 0.14 -17.87
C SER A 3 -6.32 0.09 -17.79
N PRO A 4 -5.68 0.91 -16.94
CA PRO A 4 -4.24 0.81 -16.74
C PRO A 4 -3.88 -0.63 -16.37
N ASP A 5 -2.79 -1.16 -16.93
CA ASP A 5 -2.33 -2.52 -16.66
C ASP A 5 -1.68 -2.60 -15.27
N TYR A 6 -2.52 -2.63 -14.26
CA TYR A 6 -2.15 -2.73 -12.86
C TYR A 6 -1.61 -4.11 -12.46
N ALA A 7 -1.74 -5.12 -13.33
CA ALA A 7 -1.25 -6.47 -13.05
C ALA A 7 0.29 -6.54 -13.01
N GLY A 8 0.95 -5.75 -13.86
CA GLY A 8 2.41 -5.63 -13.85
C GLY A 8 2.95 -5.00 -12.56
N LEU A 9 2.26 -3.95 -12.08
CA LEU A 9 2.58 -3.28 -10.83
C LEU A 9 2.30 -4.19 -9.62
N GLU A 10 1.18 -4.92 -9.60
CA GLU A 10 0.87 -5.89 -8.55
C GLU A 10 1.99 -6.93 -8.39
N ARG A 11 2.46 -7.51 -9.51
CA ARG A 11 3.55 -8.49 -9.49
C ARG A 11 4.85 -7.90 -8.93
N LEU A 12 5.23 -6.70 -9.37
CA LEU A 12 6.46 -6.05 -8.91
C LEU A 12 6.43 -5.80 -7.39
N LEU A 13 5.30 -5.34 -6.87
CA LEU A 13 5.13 -5.09 -5.43
C LEU A 13 5.18 -6.38 -4.61
N ARG A 14 4.68 -7.50 -5.15
CA ARG A 14 4.79 -8.84 -4.52
C ARG A 14 6.21 -9.41 -4.54
N GLU A 15 7.03 -9.03 -5.52
CA GLU A 15 8.42 -9.49 -5.64
C GLU A 15 9.40 -8.74 -4.71
N ARG A 16 8.96 -7.65 -4.06
CA ARG A 16 9.79 -6.92 -3.09
C ARG A 16 10.01 -7.76 -1.82
N ASN A 17 11.28 -8.01 -1.52
CA ASN A 17 11.76 -8.85 -0.41
C ASN A 17 11.71 -8.19 0.99
N GLU A 18 11.08 -7.02 1.13
CA GLU A 18 10.94 -6.35 2.43
C GLU A 18 9.64 -6.79 3.11
N ILE A 19 9.70 -7.98 3.73
CA ILE A 19 8.83 -8.48 4.82
C ILE A 19 7.35 -8.16 4.62
N ASP A 20 6.57 -9.03 3.95
CA ASP A 20 5.10 -9.08 3.87
C ASP A 20 4.30 -7.77 3.65
N TRP A 21 4.95 -6.61 3.58
CA TRP A 21 4.36 -5.29 3.77
C TRP A 21 4.91 -4.34 2.71
N VAL A 22 4.00 -3.64 2.07
CA VAL A 22 4.28 -2.69 1.01
C VAL A 22 3.90 -1.30 1.50
N MET A 23 4.87 -0.40 1.48
CA MET A 23 4.60 1.01 1.73
C MET A 23 3.93 1.64 0.53
N VAL A 24 3.12 2.66 0.74
CA VAL A 24 2.51 3.39 -0.39
C VAL A 24 3.54 4.26 -1.12
N ALA A 25 4.60 4.74 -0.46
CA ALA A 25 5.76 5.35 -1.13
C ALA A 25 6.38 4.39 -2.15
N ASN A 26 6.48 3.11 -1.79
CA ASN A 26 6.92 2.04 -2.67
C ASN A 26 6.02 1.90 -3.90
N VAL A 27 4.70 2.09 -3.76
CA VAL A 27 3.76 2.10 -4.89
C VAL A 27 3.98 3.31 -5.80
N MET A 28 4.21 4.50 -5.25
CA MET A 28 4.49 5.71 -6.06
C MET A 28 5.77 5.56 -6.88
N ASP A 29 6.85 5.09 -6.25
CA ASP A 29 8.13 4.87 -6.93
C ASP A 29 8.02 3.82 -8.04
N ASP A 30 7.35 2.70 -7.75
CA ASP A 30 7.19 1.61 -8.71
C ASP A 30 6.22 1.97 -9.83
N ALA A 31 5.13 2.69 -9.55
CA ALA A 31 4.24 3.22 -10.57
C ALA A 31 4.99 4.17 -11.53
N THR A 32 5.86 5.03 -10.99
CA THR A 32 6.73 5.90 -11.79
C THR A 32 7.68 5.08 -12.67
N ALA A 33 8.35 4.08 -12.09
CA ALA A 33 9.26 3.19 -12.80
C ALA A 33 8.56 2.39 -13.91
N TYR A 34 7.28 2.08 -13.73
CA TYR A 34 6.44 1.37 -14.69
C TYR A 34 5.77 2.27 -15.74
N GLY A 35 6.03 3.59 -15.72
CA GLY A 35 5.47 4.55 -16.66
C GLY A 35 3.98 4.86 -16.43
N LEU A 36 3.46 4.54 -15.24
CA LEU A 36 2.11 4.88 -14.82
C LEU A 36 2.10 6.26 -14.14
N PRO A 37 0.95 6.97 -14.14
CA PRO A 37 0.79 8.19 -13.36
C PRO A 37 0.95 7.88 -11.86
N ALA A 38 2.10 8.23 -11.30
CA ALA A 38 2.38 8.12 -9.86
C ALA A 38 1.86 9.34 -9.09
N THR A 39 0.64 9.77 -9.40
CA THR A 39 -0.01 10.80 -8.61
C THR A 39 -0.50 10.19 -7.30
N GLU A 40 -0.56 11.00 -6.25
CA GLU A 40 -1.18 10.63 -4.97
C GLU A 40 -2.55 9.96 -5.19
N GLU A 41 -3.40 10.58 -6.01
CA GLU A 41 -4.74 10.08 -6.33
C GLU A 41 -4.71 8.73 -7.05
N GLY A 42 -3.82 8.55 -8.04
CA GLY A 42 -3.71 7.29 -8.77
C GLY A 42 -3.24 6.14 -7.89
N VAL A 43 -2.35 6.41 -6.93
CA VAL A 43 -1.89 5.41 -5.97
C VAL A 43 -2.97 5.08 -4.94
N ILE A 44 -3.70 6.07 -4.45
CA ILE A 44 -4.87 5.83 -3.58
C ILE A 44 -5.90 4.96 -4.29
N ASP A 45 -6.26 5.30 -5.52
CA ASP A 45 -7.25 4.55 -6.30
C ASP A 45 -6.80 3.10 -6.52
N TYR A 46 -5.52 2.88 -6.79
CA TYR A 46 -4.96 1.53 -6.91
C TYR A 46 -5.06 0.72 -5.61
N ILE A 47 -4.67 1.30 -4.47
CA ILE A 47 -4.75 0.64 -3.16
C ILE A 47 -6.20 0.34 -2.78
N VAL A 48 -7.11 1.30 -2.99
CA VAL A 48 -8.55 1.12 -2.76
C VAL A 48 -9.08 -0.01 -3.63
N GLY A 49 -8.73 -0.05 -4.91
CA GLY A 49 -9.12 -1.11 -5.81
C GLY A 49 -8.63 -2.50 -5.39
N LEU A 50 -7.39 -2.62 -4.89
CA LEU A 50 -6.88 -3.87 -4.34
C LEU A 50 -7.61 -4.28 -3.05
N HIS A 51 -7.92 -3.32 -2.17
CA HIS A 51 -8.64 -3.58 -0.93
C HIS A 51 -10.08 -4.03 -1.20
N GLU A 52 -10.81 -3.37 -2.11
CA GLU A 52 -12.16 -3.74 -2.52
C GLU A 52 -12.22 -5.14 -3.16
N GLN A 53 -11.13 -5.58 -3.80
CA GLN A 53 -10.98 -6.94 -4.32
C GLN A 53 -10.62 -7.97 -3.24
N GLY A 54 -10.40 -7.56 -1.99
CA GLY A 54 -9.97 -8.44 -0.90
C GLY A 54 -8.55 -8.97 -1.07
N LYS A 55 -7.70 -8.28 -1.86
CA LYS A 55 -6.32 -8.70 -2.14
C LYS A 55 -5.31 -8.20 -1.10
N ILE A 56 -5.64 -7.14 -0.38
CA ILE A 56 -4.74 -6.52 0.58
C ILE A 56 -5.45 -6.12 1.87
N ARG A 57 -4.69 -6.08 2.97
CA ARG A 57 -5.06 -5.39 4.21
C ARG A 57 -4.23 -4.12 4.33
N VAL A 58 -4.85 -3.03 4.74
CA VAL A 58 -4.20 -1.72 4.90
C VAL A 58 -4.08 -1.38 6.37
N GLY A 59 -3.00 -0.71 6.77
CA GLY A 59 -2.75 -0.36 8.17
C GLY A 59 -1.66 0.67 8.35
N ILE A 60 -1.28 0.89 9.61
CA ILE A 60 -0.31 1.92 10.00
C ILE A 60 0.99 1.26 10.43
N TYR A 61 2.10 1.84 9.97
CA TYR A 61 3.42 1.60 10.51
C TYR A 61 3.59 2.31 11.86
N VAL A 62 3.92 1.57 12.91
CA VAL A 62 4.18 2.16 14.24
C VAL A 62 5.65 1.97 14.61
N HIS A 63 6.41 3.05 14.47
CA HIS A 63 7.84 3.08 14.79
C HIS A 63 8.11 2.60 16.22
N GLY A 64 9.13 1.76 16.39
CA GLY A 64 9.56 1.25 17.70
C GLY A 64 8.66 0.16 18.30
N THR A 65 7.65 -0.33 17.58
CA THR A 65 6.88 -1.51 18.01
C THR A 65 7.48 -2.80 17.48
N SER A 66 7.30 -3.90 18.22
CA SER A 66 7.77 -5.23 17.79
C SER A 66 7.04 -5.76 16.56
N GLU A 67 5.83 -5.26 16.30
CA GLU A 67 4.99 -5.68 15.17
C GLU A 67 5.24 -4.83 13.92
N GLY A 68 5.63 -3.56 14.08
CA GLY A 68 5.95 -2.65 12.97
C GLY A 68 4.72 -2.21 12.16
N PHE A 69 3.75 -3.09 11.93
CA PHE A 69 2.54 -2.88 11.14
C PHE A 69 1.27 -3.25 11.93
N VAL A 70 0.32 -2.33 12.03
CA VAL A 70 -0.98 -2.53 12.67
C VAL A 70 -2.10 -2.37 11.63
N PRO A 71 -2.79 -3.45 11.22
CA PRO A 71 -3.87 -3.37 10.25
C PRO A 71 -5.06 -2.56 10.79
N TRP A 72 -5.71 -1.79 9.92
CA TRP A 72 -6.96 -1.12 10.26
C TRP A 72 -8.11 -2.12 10.39
N GLU A 73 -9.05 -1.83 11.29
CA GLU A 73 -10.26 -2.63 11.44
C GLU A 73 -11.14 -2.53 10.18
N GLU A 74 -11.55 -3.68 9.66
CA GLU A 74 -12.43 -3.78 8.49
C GLU A 74 -13.91 -3.88 8.92
N PRO A 75 -14.87 -3.34 8.13
CA PRO A 75 -14.69 -2.70 6.84
C PRO A 75 -14.25 -1.22 6.94
N ILE A 76 -13.44 -0.78 5.98
CA ILE A 76 -12.91 0.59 5.93
C ILE A 76 -13.70 1.42 4.92
N LEU A 77 -14.84 1.98 5.34
CA LEU A 77 -15.76 2.72 4.46
C LEU A 77 -15.18 4.03 3.91
N ASP A 78 -14.19 4.59 4.60
CA ASP A 78 -13.55 5.89 4.32
C ASP A 78 -12.08 5.73 3.91
N LEU A 79 -11.69 4.58 3.38
CA LEU A 79 -10.29 4.26 3.03
C LEU A 79 -9.59 5.35 2.20
N PRO A 80 -10.21 5.95 1.14
CA PRO A 80 -9.56 7.02 0.39
C PRO A 80 -9.27 8.27 1.23
N VAL A 81 -10.09 8.57 2.23
CA VAL A 81 -9.89 9.74 3.11
C VAL A 81 -8.79 9.45 4.12
N ARG A 82 -8.77 8.25 4.69
CA ARG A 82 -7.72 7.83 5.63
C ARG A 82 -6.35 7.75 4.99
N LEU A 83 -6.27 7.21 3.77
CA LEU A 83 -5.02 7.18 3.00
C LEU A 83 -4.48 8.59 2.85
N ARG A 84 -5.26 9.55 2.32
CA ARG A 84 -4.87 10.96 2.18
C ARG A 84 -4.40 11.60 3.49
N ALA A 85 -5.13 11.38 4.58
CA ALA A 85 -4.77 11.92 5.89
C ALA A 85 -3.42 11.37 6.41
N ALA A 86 -3.07 10.15 6.01
CA ALA A 86 -1.85 9.48 6.43
C ALA A 86 -0.67 9.67 5.45
N LEU A 87 -0.88 10.39 4.33
CA LEU A 87 0.18 10.89 3.42
C LEU A 87 0.88 12.14 3.95
N VAL A 88 0.48 12.66 5.10
CA VAL A 88 1.08 13.87 5.65
C VAL A 88 2.47 13.53 6.19
N LEU A 89 3.46 14.29 5.71
CA LEU A 89 4.84 14.34 6.22
C LEU A 89 4.85 14.26 7.75
N THR A 90 5.33 13.15 8.28
CA THR A 90 5.66 13.01 9.70
C THR A 90 7.16 13.08 9.88
N ASP A 91 7.54 13.62 11.04
CA ASP A 91 8.87 13.94 11.57
C ASP A 91 10.10 13.63 10.69
N SER A 92 10.87 14.66 10.34
CA SER A 92 12.06 14.54 9.50
C SER A 92 13.18 13.68 10.09
N GLU A 93 13.06 13.29 11.36
CA GLU A 93 13.99 12.41 12.07
C GLU A 93 13.60 10.92 12.00
N ASP A 94 12.39 10.59 11.54
CA ASP A 94 12.02 9.19 11.28
C ASP A 94 12.70 8.74 9.97
N PRO A 95 13.47 7.64 9.96
CA PRO A 95 14.10 7.11 8.75
C PRO A 95 13.09 6.70 7.66
N LEU A 96 11.80 6.59 8.01
CA LEU A 96 10.66 6.41 7.10
C LEU A 96 9.82 7.71 6.95
N GLY A 97 10.16 8.75 7.71
CA GLY A 97 9.48 10.02 7.92
C GLY A 97 9.82 11.14 6.96
N PRO A 98 9.64 10.93 5.66
CA PRO A 98 9.12 12.07 4.89
C PRO A 98 7.87 11.75 4.11
N VAL A 99 7.44 10.49 4.02
CA VAL A 99 6.37 10.16 3.08
C VAL A 99 5.18 9.58 3.80
N MET A 100 5.27 8.50 4.59
CA MET A 100 4.03 7.83 5.01
C MET A 100 4.12 6.89 6.20
N THR A 101 3.09 6.95 7.03
CA THR A 101 2.81 5.95 8.08
C THR A 101 1.90 4.82 7.59
N VAL A 102 1.53 4.72 6.30
CA VAL A 102 0.65 3.65 5.80
C VAL A 102 1.44 2.55 5.10
N MET A 103 1.11 1.32 5.45
CA MET A 103 1.54 0.10 4.76
C MET A 103 0.32 -0.74 4.36
N PHE A 104 0.50 -1.67 3.46
CA PHE A 104 -0.46 -2.73 3.19
C PHE A 104 0.25 -4.07 3.00
N THR A 105 -0.42 -5.15 3.36
CA THR A 105 0.07 -6.51 3.13
C THR A 105 -0.82 -7.20 2.12
N PHE A 106 -0.24 -8.02 1.25
CA PHE A 106 -1.04 -8.88 0.39
C PHE A 106 -1.66 -9.99 1.23
N ILE A 107 -2.94 -10.24 1.00
CA ILE A 107 -3.59 -11.45 1.48
C ILE A 107 -3.13 -12.53 0.53
N ASP A 108 -2.29 -13.45 1.03
CA ASP A 108 -2.03 -14.69 0.31
C ASP A 108 -3.34 -15.46 0.23
N GLU A 109 -3.87 -15.61 -0.98
CA GLU A 109 -4.82 -16.69 -1.24
C GLU A 109 -4.01 -17.97 -1.01
N ASP A 110 -4.20 -18.64 0.13
CA ASP A 110 -3.77 -20.03 0.28
C ASP A 110 -4.19 -20.74 -1.03
N PRO A 111 -3.27 -21.39 -1.78
CA PRO A 111 -3.74 -22.32 -2.78
C PRO A 111 -4.62 -23.33 -2.04
N PRO A 112 -5.83 -23.65 -2.52
CA PRO A 112 -6.52 -24.79 -1.95
C PRO A 112 -5.58 -25.98 -2.11
N LEU A 113 -5.17 -26.54 -0.96
CA LEU A 113 -4.52 -27.83 -0.89
C LEU A 113 -5.39 -28.83 -1.67
N ALA A 114 -4.94 -29.16 -2.89
CA ALA A 114 -5.45 -30.25 -3.70
C ALA A 114 -4.36 -30.75 -4.66
#